data_AF-A0A7X4BNS2-F1
#
_entry.id   AF-A0A7X4BNS2-F1
#
_cell.length_a   1.000
_cell.length_b   1.000
_cell.length_c   1.000
_cell.angle_alpha   90.00
_cell.angle_beta   90.00
_cell.angle_gamma   90.00
#
_symmetry.space_group_name_H-M   'P 1'
#
loop_
_entity.id
_entity.type
_entity.pdbx_description
1 polymer ?
#
loop_
_entity_poly.entity_id
_entity_poly.type
_entity_poly.pdbx_seq_one_letter_code
_entity_poly.pdbx_strand_id
1 'polypeptide(L)'
;MSHSTIADRIPTDLLFEIAPKTAEWCRENFQYNNIFDNAAATADLNFRYTIPFVEGVRRIVAWLDARERIHDKDEPEIYDKIIEKWRYLSTKEAFFEETDTART
;
A
#
# COMPACT_ATOMS: atom_id res chain seq x y z
N MET A 1 4.87 4.78 -20.98
CA MET A 1 4.49 4.29 -19.63
C MET A 1 5.55 3.29 -19.22
N SER A 2 6.47 3.69 -18.35
CA SER A 2 7.58 2.83 -17.90
C SER A 2 7.02 1.73 -16.99
N HIS A 3 7.32 0.47 -17.29
CA HIS A 3 6.99 -0.65 -16.42
C HIS A 3 7.81 -0.53 -15.12
N SER A 4 7.12 -0.46 -13.98
CA SER A 4 7.70 -0.40 -12.64
C SER A 4 8.63 -1.60 -12.41
N THR A 5 9.91 -1.31 -12.21
CA THR A 5 10.96 -2.26 -11.87
C THR A 5 10.90 -2.61 -10.39
N ILE A 6 11.41 -3.78 -10.02
CA ILE A 6 11.51 -4.34 -8.65
C ILE A 6 12.01 -3.32 -7.59
N ALA A 7 12.71 -2.26 -8.03
CA ALA A 7 13.20 -1.16 -7.20
C ALA A 7 12.12 -0.40 -6.41
N ASP A 8 10.84 -0.44 -6.79
CA ASP A 8 9.77 0.25 -6.04
C ASP A 8 9.14 -0.62 -4.92
N ARG A 9 9.56 -1.89 -4.77
CA ARG A 9 9.03 -2.79 -3.75
C ARG A 9 9.82 -2.65 -2.45
N ILE A 10 9.23 -1.98 -1.47
CA ILE A 10 9.77 -1.84 -0.12
C ILE A 10 9.24 -3.00 0.73
N PRO A 11 10.10 -3.79 1.43
CA PRO A 11 9.63 -4.82 2.34
C PRO A 11 8.73 -4.25 3.44
N THR A 12 7.59 -4.90 3.70
CA THR A 12 6.60 -4.44 4.69
C THR A 12 7.20 -4.29 6.09
N ASP A 13 8.06 -5.22 6.51
CA ASP A 13 8.70 -5.15 7.83
C ASP A 13 9.58 -3.90 7.98
N LEU A 14 10.37 -3.58 6.95
CA LEU A 14 11.19 -2.36 6.91
C LEU A 14 10.30 -1.12 6.91
N LEU A 15 9.24 -1.12 6.09
CA LEU A 15 8.30 0.00 6.03
C LEU A 15 7.61 0.24 7.39
N PHE A 16 7.30 -0.82 8.13
CA PHE A 16 6.70 -0.76 9.45
C PHE A 16 7.68 -0.29 10.53
N GLU A 17 8.97 -0.63 10.42
CA GLU A 17 10.02 -0.12 11.31
C GLU A 17 10.17 1.40 11.20
N ILE A 18 10.20 1.94 9.98
CA ILE A 18 10.46 3.37 9.74
C ILE A 18 9.22 4.26 9.89
N ALA A 19 8.02 3.71 9.67
CA ALA A 19 6.78 4.49 9.65
C ALA A 19 5.59 3.68 10.19
N PRO A 20 5.60 3.23 11.46
CA PRO A 20 4.67 2.23 11.99
C PRO A 20 3.21 2.64 11.89
N LYS A 21 2.88 3.92 12.14
CA LYS A 21 1.50 4.39 12.06
C LYS A 21 1.01 4.53 10.62
N THR A 22 1.88 5.02 9.74
CA THR A 22 1.56 5.23 8.33
C THR A 22 1.45 3.89 7.58
N ALA A 23 2.33 2.95 7.91
CA ALA A 23 2.43 1.63 7.27
C ALA A 23 1.55 0.55 7.91
N GLU A 24 0.77 0.89 8.94
CA GLU A 24 -0.03 -0.04 9.73
C GLU A 24 -0.87 -0.97 8.83
N TRP A 25 -1.54 -0.42 7.82
CA TRP A 25 -2.38 -1.21 6.93
C TRP A 25 -1.60 -2.13 5.99
N CYS A 26 -0.38 -1.76 5.60
CA CYS A 26 0.48 -2.64 4.82
C CYS A 26 0.79 -3.93 5.60
N ARG A 27 1.02 -3.82 6.92
CA ARG A 27 1.29 -4.96 7.79
C ARG A 27 0.02 -5.73 8.16
N GLU A 28 -1.03 -5.03 8.60
CA GLU A 28 -2.22 -5.68 9.17
C GLU A 28 -3.21 -6.17 8.12
N ASN A 29 -3.27 -5.55 6.94
CA ASN A 29 -4.35 -5.77 5.97
C ASN A 29 -3.89 -6.17 4.56
N PHE A 30 -2.75 -5.66 4.09
CA PHE A 30 -2.37 -5.84 2.68
C PHE A 30 -1.30 -6.92 2.45
N GLN A 31 -0.62 -7.37 3.50
CA GLN A 31 0.38 -8.44 3.42
C GLN A 31 -0.24 -9.81 3.10
N TYR A 32 -1.53 -10.01 3.40
CA TYR A 32 -2.24 -11.27 3.21
C TYR A 32 -3.63 -11.05 2.63
N ASN A 33 -4.27 -12.14 2.22
CA ASN A 33 -5.63 -12.10 1.69
C ASN A 33 -6.63 -11.96 2.84
N ASN A 34 -7.32 -10.82 2.90
CA ASN A 34 -8.44 -10.58 3.82
C ASN A 34 -9.73 -11.26 3.34
N ILE A 35 -9.76 -12.60 3.33
CA ILE A 35 -10.95 -13.38 2.95
C ILE A 35 -11.72 -13.73 4.22
N PHE A 36 -13.00 -13.36 4.25
CA PHE A 36 -13.91 -13.68 5.35
C PHE A 36 -14.85 -14.82 4.95
N ASP A 37 -14.84 -15.88 5.75
CA ASP A 37 -15.82 -16.97 5.63
C ASP A 37 -17.16 -16.54 6.25
N ASN A 38 -18.23 -16.62 5.46
CA ASN A 38 -19.59 -16.25 5.86
C ASN A 38 -20.48 -17.48 6.12
N ALA A 39 -19.91 -18.68 6.26
CA ALA A 39 -20.67 -19.90 6.50
C ALA A 39 -21.58 -19.80 7.73
N ALA A 40 -21.08 -19.29 8.86
CA ALA A 40 -21.88 -19.12 10.08
C ALA A 40 -23.04 -18.13 9.87
N ALA A 41 -22.77 -16.96 9.26
CA ALA A 41 -23.82 -15.99 8.96
C ALA A 41 -24.89 -16.56 8.00
N THR A 42 -24.46 -17.39 7.04
CA THR A 42 -25.38 -18.07 6.13
C THR A 42 -26.27 -19.07 6.88
N ALA A 43 -25.67 -19.89 7.76
CA ALA A 43 -26.38 -20.92 8.52
C ALA A 43 -27.32 -20.35 9.58
N ASP A 44 -26.84 -19.38 10.36
CA ASP A 44 -27.52 -18.92 11.58
C ASP A 44 -28.45 -17.74 11.31
N LEU A 45 -28.14 -16.93 10.30
CA LEU A 45 -28.85 -15.67 10.02
C LEU A 45 -29.55 -15.65 8.66
N ASN A 46 -29.43 -16.74 7.87
CA ASN A 46 -29.88 -16.77 6.47
C ASN A 46 -29.30 -15.59 5.65
N PHE A 47 -28.07 -15.20 5.97
CA PHE A 47 -27.39 -14.10 5.30
C PHE A 47 -27.19 -14.43 3.81
N ARG A 48 -27.44 -13.44 2.94
CA ARG A 48 -27.18 -13.53 1.50
C ARG A 48 -26.43 -12.30 1.03
N TYR A 49 -25.27 -12.53 0.40
CA TYR A 49 -24.54 -11.49 -0.31
C TYR A 49 -25.22 -11.20 -1.65
N THR A 50 -25.90 -10.06 -1.77
CA THR A 50 -26.76 -9.74 -2.92
C THR A 50 -26.19 -8.69 -3.85
N ILE A 51 -25.17 -7.95 -3.41
CA ILE A 51 -24.55 -6.88 -4.18
C ILE A 51 -23.14 -7.32 -4.57
N PRO A 52 -22.86 -7.61 -5.85
CA PRO A 52 -21.51 -7.95 -6.31
C PRO A 52 -20.49 -6.88 -5.91
N PHE A 53 -19.24 -7.28 -5.65
CA PHE A 53 -18.19 -6.35 -5.23
C PHE A 53 -18.05 -5.15 -6.18
N VAL A 54 -17.98 -5.39 -7.49
CA VAL A 54 -17.87 -4.34 -8.52
C VAL A 54 -19.06 -3.37 -8.47
N GLU A 55 -20.27 -3.89 -8.21
CA GLU A 55 -21.46 -3.06 -8.04
C GLU A 55 -21.35 -2.18 -6.78
N GLY A 56 -20.93 -2.76 -5.66
CA GLY A 56 -20.70 -2.03 -4.41
C GLY A 56 -19.68 -0.92 -4.57
N VAL A 57 -18.53 -1.21 -5.21
CA VAL A 57 -17.47 -0.23 -5.49
C VAL A 57 -18.00 0.91 -6.36
N ARG A 58 -18.75 0.61 -7.43
CA ARG A 58 -19.30 1.65 -8.29
C ARG A 58 -20.24 2.59 -7.54
N ARG A 59 -21.10 2.05 -6.66
CA ARG A 59 -22.02 2.85 -5.84
C ARG A 59 -21.29 3.77 -4.88
N ILE A 60 -20.25 3.28 -4.20
CA ILE A 60 -19.50 4.12 -3.25
C ILE A 60 -18.69 5.20 -3.98
N VAL A 61 -18.06 4.87 -5.12
CA VAL A 61 -17.34 5.85 -5.95
C VAL A 61 -18.29 6.95 -6.41
N ALA A 62 -19.44 6.59 -6.99
CA ALA A 62 -20.44 7.57 -7.43
C ALA A 62 -20.95 8.45 -6.26
N TRP A 63 -21.12 7.85 -5.06
CA TRP A 63 -21.55 8.60 -3.88
C TRP A 63 -20.50 9.60 -3.40
N LEU A 64 -19.22 9.22 -3.42
CA LEU A 64 -18.09 10.06 -3.03
C LEU A 64 -17.86 11.19 -4.03
N ASP A 65 -17.89 10.87 -5.33
CA ASP A 65 -17.69 11.81 -6.43
C ASP A 65 -18.77 12.89 -6.43
N ALA A 66 -20.04 12.51 -6.30
CA ALA A 66 -21.17 13.44 -6.19
C ALA A 66 -21.12 14.36 -4.96
N ARG A 67 -20.16 14.16 -4.05
CA ARG A 67 -19.95 14.96 -2.84
C ARG A 67 -18.57 15.58 -2.78
N GLU A 68 -17.82 15.53 -3.88
CA GLU A 68 -16.45 16.07 -3.98
C GLU A 68 -15.54 15.52 -2.87
N ARG A 69 -15.74 14.25 -2.49
CA ARG A 69 -14.99 13.57 -1.41
C ARG A 69 -13.87 12.66 -1.92
N ILE A 70 -13.61 12.68 -3.21
CA ILE A 70 -12.44 12.04 -3.81
C ILE A 70 -11.39 13.13 -3.96
N HIS A 71 -10.35 13.10 -3.14
CA HIS A 71 -9.28 14.08 -3.14
C HIS A 71 -8.01 13.47 -3.74
N ASP A 72 -7.32 14.25 -4.59
CA ASP A 72 -6.07 13.83 -5.25
C ASP A 72 -4.89 13.67 -4.27
N LYS A 73 -4.99 14.24 -3.06
CA LYS A 73 -3.85 14.44 -2.15
C LYS A 73 -4.16 14.24 -0.66
N ASP A 74 -4.82 13.14 -0.34
CA ASP A 74 -4.77 12.64 1.04
C ASP A 74 -3.51 11.79 1.30
N GLU A 75 -2.66 11.56 0.28
CA GLU A 75 -1.38 10.88 0.46
C GLU A 75 -0.42 11.77 1.26
N PRO A 76 -0.02 11.35 2.47
CA PRO A 76 0.95 12.11 3.23
C PRO A 76 2.26 12.16 2.44
N GLU A 77 2.87 13.35 2.36
CA GLU A 77 4.19 13.61 1.74
C GLU A 77 5.29 12.62 2.18
N ILE A 78 5.05 11.91 3.28
CA ILE A 78 5.92 10.87 3.80
C ILE A 78 6.09 9.69 2.83
N TYR A 79 5.09 9.31 2.04
CA TYR A 79 5.23 8.19 1.11
C TYR A 79 6.22 8.51 -0.01
N ASP A 80 6.12 9.71 -0.60
CA ASP A 80 7.07 10.19 -1.60
C ASP A 80 8.50 10.25 -1.02
N LYS A 81 8.65 10.76 0.20
CA LYS A 81 9.96 10.84 0.89
C LYS A 81 10.55 9.44 1.14
N ILE A 82 9.73 8.47 1.54
CA ILE A 82 10.14 7.08 1.75
C ILE A 82 10.56 6.45 0.41
N ILE A 83 9.77 6.62 -0.64
CA ILE A 83 10.07 6.08 -1.99
C ILE A 83 11.36 6.69 -2.54
N GLU A 84 11.54 8.01 -2.41
CA GLU A 84 12.75 8.71 -2.84
C GLU A 84 13.99 8.15 -2.13
N LYS A 85 13.94 8.00 -0.80
CA LYS A 85 15.05 7.45 -0.02
C LYS A 85 15.32 5.99 -0.33
N TRP A 86 14.29 5.17 -0.48
CA TRP A 86 14.44 3.78 -0.87
C TRP A 86 15.12 3.65 -2.23
N ARG A 87 14.65 4.42 -3.23
CA ARG A 87 15.26 4.46 -4.56
C ARG A 87 16.73 4.83 -4.48
N TYR A 88 17.07 5.89 -3.76
CA TYR A 88 18.47 6.32 -3.55
C TYR A 88 19.32 5.21 -2.92
N LEU A 89 18.89 4.66 -1.78
CA LEU A 89 19.66 3.64 -1.05
C LEU A 89 19.78 2.33 -1.83
N SER A 90 18.83 2.03 -2.72
CA SER A 90 18.88 0.85 -3.59
C SER A 90 19.81 1.01 -4.81
N THR A 91 20.44 2.17 -5.00
CA THR A 91 21.41 2.39 -6.09
C THR A 91 22.79 1.84 -5.75
N LYS A 92 23.56 1.48 -6.78
CA LYS A 92 24.93 0.99 -6.61
C LYS A 92 25.83 2.10 -6.04
N GLU A 93 25.60 3.32 -6.49
CA GLU A 93 26.34 4.53 -6.10
C GLU A 93 26.27 4.75 -4.58
N ALA A 94 25.08 4.66 -3.99
CA ALA A 94 24.90 4.79 -2.53
C ALA A 94 25.65 3.71 -1.72
N PHE A 95 25.89 2.53 -2.29
CA PHE A 95 26.58 1.43 -1.61
C PHE A 95 28.11 1.44 -1.75
N PHE A 96 28.67 2.12 -2.76
CA PHE A 96 30.11 2.05 -3.05
C PHE A 96 30.89 3.37 -2.85
N GLU A 97 30.22 4.50 -2.54
CA GLU A 97 30.90 5.77 -2.22
C GLU A 97 31.90 5.69 -1.04
N GLU A 98 31.72 4.74 -0.11
CA GLU A 98 32.61 4.58 1.05
C GLU A 98 33.86 3.71 0.76
N THR A 99 33.90 2.99 -0.37
CA THR A 99 35.01 2.05 -0.66
C THR A 99 36.14 2.60 -1.53
N ASP A 100 35.97 3.79 -2.13
CA ASP A 100 36.98 4.36 -3.05
C ASP A 100 37.88 5.43 -2.40
N THR A 101 37.53 5.95 -1.22
CA THR A 101 38.37 6.89 -0.46
C THR A 101 39.40 6.20 0.45
N ALA A 102 39.33 4.87 0.60
CA ALA A 102 40.28 4.09 1.42
C ALA A 102 41.47 3.51 0.63
N ARG A 103 41.61 3.82 -0.66
CA ARG A 103 42.78 3.46 -1.49
C ARG A 103 43.45 4.71 -2.04
N THR A 104 44.24 5.39 -1.22
CA THR A 104 45.33 6.26 -1.69
C THR A 104 46.47 6.24 -0.69
#